data_AF-A0A859QJM9-F1
#
_entry.id   AF-A0A859QJM9-F1
#
_cell.length_a   1.000
_cell.length_b   1.000
_cell.length_c   1.000
_cell.angle_alpha   90.00
_cell.angle_beta   90.00
_cell.angle_gamma   90.00
#
_symmetry.space_group_name_H-M   'P 1'
#
loop_
_entity.id
_entity.type
_entity.pdbx_description
1 polymer ?
#
loop_
_entity_poly.entity_id
_entity_poly.type
_entity_poly.pdbx_seq_one_letter_code
_entity_poly.pdbx_strand_id
1 'polypeptide(L)'
;MTADRKAEDGGGKSGFAGFDPKSVEPYIVKDPESLAVNLARAAEQLGKAASAWLAPRETGEKTDGFAEPVSDMVKTLSKISEYWLSDPRRTLEAQTHLMGSFFDIWSRSLQRMAGDIATDPSSIERTDKRFADEDWVKNPFFDFIRQAYFATSDWAEKMVNDAEGLDDHTKHKAAFYVRQISSALSPTNFVTTNPQLYRETVASSGANLVKGMQMFAEDIAAGRGDLKLRQTDTSKFAIGENIAITPGKVIAQSDVCQVIQYEASTETVLKRPLLICPPWINKFYVLDLNPQKSFIKWAVDQGHTVFVISWVNPDERHASKDWEAYAREGIGFALDIIEQATGERDVNAIGYCVGGTLLAATLALHAAEGDDRIRSATLFTTQVDFTYAGDLKVFVDDDQISQIERKMSATGYLEGSKMATAFNMLRASELIWPYFVNNYLKGQEPLPFDLLYWNSDSTRMPAANHSFYLRNCYLENKLSRGEMVLAGRKISLADVKIPIYNLATKEDHIAPAKSVFLGSSSFGGKVTFVLSGSGHIAGVVNPPDKGKYQYWTGGPAKGNVDDWLGKAKETPGSWWPHWHGWVEKLDKKRVPARKPGGPLNSLEEAPGSYVRARA
;
A
#
# COMPACT_ATOMS: atom_id res chain seq x y z
N MET A 1 -61.88 -15.66 64.96
CA MET A 1 -61.75 -16.86 64.11
C MET A 1 -62.10 -16.47 62.69
N THR A 2 -61.10 -16.20 61.86
CA THR A 2 -60.99 -16.63 60.45
C THR A 2 -59.69 -16.02 59.91
N ALA A 3 -58.84 -16.90 59.42
CA ALA A 3 -57.53 -16.61 58.86
C ALA A 3 -57.67 -16.33 57.36
N ASP A 4 -57.00 -15.30 56.86
CA ASP A 4 -56.76 -15.13 55.43
C ASP A 4 -55.30 -15.44 55.11
N ARG A 5 -55.13 -16.44 54.23
CA ARG A 5 -53.86 -16.92 53.70
C ARG A 5 -53.29 -15.89 52.74
N LYS A 6 -52.11 -15.36 53.03
CA LYS A 6 -51.19 -14.85 51.99
C LYS A 6 -50.52 -16.04 51.32
N ALA A 7 -50.75 -16.21 50.03
CA ALA A 7 -49.90 -17.01 49.17
C ALA A 7 -48.70 -16.15 48.74
N GLU A 8 -47.51 -16.56 49.18
CA GLU A 8 -46.25 -16.18 48.55
C GLU A 8 -46.17 -16.87 47.20
N ASP A 9 -46.06 -16.10 46.10
CA ASP A 9 -45.65 -16.63 44.81
C ASP A 9 -44.16 -16.34 44.62
N GLY A 10 -43.35 -17.33 45.00
CA GLY A 10 -41.91 -17.36 44.79
C GLY A 10 -41.60 -17.70 43.34
N GLY A 11 -41.58 -16.69 42.48
CA GLY A 11 -41.04 -16.77 41.12
C GLY A 11 -39.55 -16.45 41.09
N GLY A 12 -38.71 -17.37 41.53
CA GLY A 12 -37.25 -17.26 41.41
C GLY A 12 -36.80 -17.20 39.96
N LYS A 13 -36.50 -15.99 39.45
CA LYS A 13 -35.66 -15.83 38.26
C LYS A 13 -34.22 -16.09 38.65
N SER A 14 -33.73 -17.31 38.42
CA SER A 14 -32.30 -17.59 38.38
C SER A 14 -31.70 -16.95 37.11
N GLY A 15 -31.58 -15.63 37.10
CA GLY A 15 -30.79 -14.92 36.10
C GLY A 15 -29.32 -14.96 36.52
N PHE A 16 -28.43 -15.35 35.60
CA PHE A 16 -26.98 -15.27 35.79
C PHE A 16 -26.60 -13.84 36.23
N ALA A 17 -25.95 -13.72 37.40
CA ALA A 17 -25.48 -12.44 37.91
C ALA A 17 -24.40 -11.88 36.96
N GLY A 18 -24.74 -10.82 36.20
CA GLY A 18 -23.86 -10.18 35.22
C GLY A 18 -24.35 -10.23 33.77
N PHE A 19 -25.42 -10.97 33.47
CA PHE A 19 -26.00 -11.04 32.11
C PHE A 19 -27.31 -10.26 32.01
N ASP A 20 -27.31 -9.13 31.28
CA ASP A 20 -28.53 -8.39 30.96
C ASP A 20 -29.25 -9.08 29.77
N PRO A 21 -30.46 -9.64 29.93
CA PRO A 21 -31.21 -10.25 28.83
C PRO A 21 -31.46 -9.30 27.65
N LYS A 22 -31.48 -7.98 27.88
CA LYS A 22 -31.60 -6.98 26.81
C LYS A 22 -30.38 -6.93 25.88
N SER A 23 -29.22 -7.42 26.33
CA SER A 23 -28.01 -7.51 25.49
C SER A 23 -28.14 -8.48 24.32
N VAL A 24 -29.11 -9.41 24.38
CA VAL A 24 -29.37 -10.39 23.30
C VAL A 24 -30.43 -9.90 22.31
N GLU A 25 -31.29 -8.97 22.72
CA GLU A 25 -32.42 -8.48 21.92
C GLU A 25 -32.02 -7.99 20.50
N PRO A 26 -30.86 -7.29 20.31
CA PRO A 26 -30.40 -6.89 18.98
C PRO A 26 -30.01 -8.05 18.05
N TYR A 27 -29.86 -9.27 18.58
CA TYR A 27 -29.42 -10.47 17.85
C TYR A 27 -30.57 -11.44 17.55
N ILE A 28 -31.80 -11.12 17.98
CA ILE A 28 -32.97 -11.97 17.75
C ILE A 28 -33.60 -11.62 16.39
N VAL A 29 -33.75 -12.63 15.52
CA VAL A 29 -34.45 -12.50 14.25
C VAL A 29 -35.92 -12.16 14.50
N LYS A 30 -36.32 -10.95 14.09
CA LYS A 30 -37.70 -10.45 14.27
C LYS A 30 -38.64 -10.86 13.14
N ASP A 31 -38.11 -11.06 11.93
CA ASP A 31 -38.85 -11.44 10.73
C ASP A 31 -38.15 -12.60 9.99
N PRO A 32 -38.45 -13.86 10.34
CA PRO A 32 -37.83 -15.04 9.74
C PRO A 32 -38.19 -15.24 8.25
N GLU A 33 -39.39 -14.83 7.83
CA GLU A 33 -39.84 -14.99 6.44
C GLU A 33 -39.05 -14.08 5.50
N SER A 34 -38.95 -12.79 5.84
CA SER A 34 -38.13 -11.84 5.07
C SER A 34 -36.66 -12.24 5.06
N LEU A 35 -36.14 -12.74 6.20
CA LEU A 35 -34.77 -13.27 6.26
C LEU A 35 -34.57 -14.43 5.28
N ALA A 36 -35.48 -15.41 5.24
CA ALA A 36 -35.38 -16.54 4.33
C ALA A 36 -35.41 -16.11 2.85
N VAL A 37 -36.31 -15.18 2.49
CA VAL A 37 -36.40 -14.63 1.12
C VAL A 37 -35.12 -13.89 0.74
N ASN A 38 -34.57 -13.05 1.62
CA ASN A 38 -33.35 -12.32 1.35
C ASN A 38 -32.12 -13.24 1.29
N LEU A 39 -32.04 -14.30 2.10
CA LEU A 39 -31.00 -15.31 1.98
C LEU A 39 -31.05 -16.04 0.62
N ALA A 40 -32.25 -16.36 0.13
CA ALA A 40 -32.43 -16.94 -1.20
C ALA A 40 -31.95 -15.98 -2.32
N ARG A 41 -32.28 -14.68 -2.22
CA ARG A 41 -31.80 -13.65 -3.15
C ARG A 41 -30.28 -13.47 -3.09
N ALA A 42 -29.69 -13.50 -1.89
CA ALA A 42 -28.24 -13.43 -1.73
C ALA A 42 -27.56 -14.65 -2.38
N ALA A 43 -28.14 -15.85 -2.24
CA ALA A 43 -27.66 -17.05 -2.91
C ALA A 43 -27.76 -16.95 -4.45
N GLU A 44 -28.81 -16.33 -4.99
CA GLU A 44 -28.92 -16.05 -6.43
C GLU A 44 -27.78 -15.15 -6.92
N GLN A 45 -27.47 -14.08 -6.20
CA GLN A 45 -26.35 -13.18 -6.53
C GLN A 45 -25.00 -13.90 -6.42
N LEU A 46 -24.82 -14.76 -5.42
CA LEU A 46 -23.64 -15.61 -5.30
C LEU A 46 -23.52 -16.57 -6.50
N GLY A 47 -24.65 -17.10 -7.00
CA GLY A 47 -24.70 -17.89 -8.24
C GLY A 47 -24.19 -17.09 -9.44
N LYS A 48 -24.60 -15.82 -9.59
CA LYS A 48 -24.08 -14.93 -10.65
C LYS A 48 -22.58 -14.68 -10.51
N ALA A 49 -22.11 -14.50 -9.28
CA ALA A 49 -20.69 -14.35 -8.97
C ALA A 49 -19.88 -15.60 -9.39
N ALA A 50 -20.39 -16.80 -9.08
CA ALA A 50 -19.78 -18.07 -9.49
C ALA A 50 -19.75 -18.22 -11.02
N SER A 51 -20.83 -17.86 -11.73
CA SER A 51 -20.86 -17.87 -13.20
C SER A 51 -19.84 -16.89 -13.79
N ALA A 52 -19.73 -15.67 -13.26
CA ALA A 52 -18.75 -14.69 -13.70
C ALA A 52 -17.30 -15.14 -13.44
N TRP A 53 -17.07 -15.88 -12.36
CA TRP A 53 -15.78 -16.48 -12.04
C TRP A 53 -15.43 -17.64 -12.98
N LEU A 54 -16.39 -18.51 -13.32
CA LEU A 54 -16.19 -19.67 -14.19
C LEU A 54 -15.99 -19.31 -15.66
N ALA A 55 -16.74 -18.33 -16.19
CA ALA A 55 -16.80 -18.08 -17.63
C ALA A 55 -15.42 -17.91 -18.31
N PRO A 56 -14.47 -17.11 -17.79
CA PRO A 56 -13.14 -16.96 -18.42
C PRO A 56 -12.25 -18.22 -18.31
N ARG A 57 -12.54 -19.11 -17.36
CA ARG A 57 -11.82 -20.37 -17.16
C ARG A 57 -12.32 -21.45 -18.12
N GLU A 58 -13.62 -21.47 -18.38
CA GLU A 58 -14.24 -22.36 -19.36
C GLU A 58 -13.85 -22.00 -20.80
N THR A 59 -13.71 -20.70 -21.11
CA THR A 59 -13.25 -20.23 -22.43
C THR A 59 -11.75 -20.39 -22.64
N GLY A 60 -10.99 -20.75 -21.60
CA GLY A 60 -9.52 -20.84 -21.64
C GLY A 60 -8.81 -19.49 -21.66
N GLU A 61 -9.53 -18.37 -21.54
CA GLU A 61 -8.94 -17.02 -21.43
C GLU A 61 -8.10 -16.86 -20.16
N LYS A 62 -8.46 -17.57 -19.09
CA LYS A 62 -7.66 -17.67 -17.86
C LYS A 62 -7.26 -19.10 -17.58
N THR A 63 -5.95 -19.34 -17.52
CA THR A 63 -5.37 -20.53 -16.91
C THR A 63 -4.92 -20.16 -15.49
N ASP A 64 -5.56 -20.77 -14.49
CA ASP A 64 -5.27 -20.47 -13.10
C ASP A 64 -3.89 -20.99 -12.69
N GLY A 65 -2.96 -20.08 -12.42
CA GLY A 65 -1.73 -20.36 -11.68
C GLY A 65 -1.93 -20.39 -10.16
N PHE A 66 -3.15 -20.64 -9.66
CA PHE A 66 -3.49 -20.58 -8.23
C PHE A 66 -2.64 -21.53 -7.36
N ALA A 67 -2.08 -22.59 -7.96
CA ALA A 67 -1.26 -23.57 -7.27
C ALA A 67 0.08 -23.00 -6.77
N GLU A 68 0.65 -21.99 -7.44
CA GLU A 68 2.04 -21.58 -7.18
C GLU A 68 2.22 -20.79 -5.88
N PRO A 69 1.44 -19.72 -5.59
CA PRO A 69 1.57 -19.00 -4.31
C PRO A 69 1.19 -19.88 -3.10
N VAL A 70 0.25 -20.80 -3.30
CA VAL A 70 -0.17 -21.76 -2.26
C VAL A 70 0.92 -22.80 -2.02
N SER A 71 1.55 -23.31 -3.08
CA SER A 71 2.67 -24.25 -2.97
C SER A 71 3.86 -23.65 -2.20
N ASP A 72 4.23 -22.40 -2.52
CA ASP A 72 5.31 -21.69 -1.83
C ASP A 72 4.97 -21.43 -0.35
N MET A 73 3.73 -21.03 -0.06
CA MET A 73 3.22 -20.91 1.31
C MET A 73 3.30 -22.23 2.07
N VAL A 74 2.81 -23.33 1.48
CA VAL A 74 2.85 -24.67 2.09
C VAL A 74 4.30 -25.08 2.33
N LYS A 75 5.18 -24.98 1.33
CA LYS A 75 6.61 -25.29 1.46
C LYS A 75 7.27 -24.51 2.60
N THR A 76 6.96 -23.21 2.71
CA THR A 76 7.51 -22.33 3.75
C THR A 76 7.02 -22.74 5.13
N LEU A 77 5.72 -22.97 5.30
CA LEU A 77 5.13 -23.35 6.59
C LEU A 77 5.45 -24.80 7.00
N SER A 78 5.71 -25.69 6.04
CA SER A 78 6.19 -27.05 6.32
C SER A 78 7.54 -27.03 7.03
N LYS A 79 8.47 -26.15 6.65
CA LYS A 79 9.76 -26.00 7.35
C LYS A 79 9.60 -25.59 8.82
N ILE A 80 8.64 -24.70 9.10
CA ILE A 80 8.30 -24.30 10.48
C ILE A 80 7.72 -25.49 11.23
N SER A 81 6.78 -26.20 10.61
CA SER A 81 6.16 -27.39 11.20
C SER A 81 7.20 -28.48 11.49
N GLU A 82 8.10 -28.76 10.56
CA GLU A 82 9.21 -29.70 10.71
C GLU A 82 10.12 -29.32 11.90
N TYR A 83 10.47 -28.03 12.06
CA TYR A 83 11.26 -27.58 13.21
C TYR A 83 10.60 -27.93 14.54
N TRP A 84 9.30 -27.64 14.69
CA TRP A 84 8.56 -27.90 15.93
C TRP A 84 8.29 -29.39 16.17
N LEU A 85 8.03 -30.15 15.11
CA LEU A 85 7.73 -31.59 15.17
C LEU A 85 8.97 -32.48 15.27
N SER A 86 10.16 -31.97 14.95
CA SER A 86 11.42 -32.73 15.00
C SER A 86 11.94 -33.02 16.42
N ASP A 87 11.53 -32.23 17.42
CA ASP A 87 11.86 -32.45 18.84
C ASP A 87 10.57 -32.55 19.67
N PRO A 88 10.28 -33.72 20.28
CA PRO A 88 9.10 -33.90 21.12
C PRO A 88 8.96 -32.87 22.25
N ARG A 89 10.08 -32.33 22.77
CA ARG A 89 10.05 -31.28 23.80
C ARG A 89 9.50 -29.98 23.25
N ARG A 90 9.94 -29.56 22.05
CA ARG A 90 9.44 -28.36 21.38
C ARG A 90 7.96 -28.51 21.03
N THR A 91 7.54 -29.68 20.55
CA THR A 91 6.12 -29.97 20.30
C THR A 91 5.29 -29.83 21.58
N LEU A 92 5.77 -30.40 22.70
CA LEU A 92 5.10 -30.30 23.99
C LEU A 92 5.05 -28.86 24.50
N GLU A 93 6.13 -28.09 24.36
CA GLU A 93 6.19 -26.66 24.70
C GLU A 93 5.16 -25.85 23.90
N ALA A 94 5.13 -26.03 22.57
CA ALA A 94 4.17 -25.37 21.69
C ALA A 94 2.71 -25.69 22.06
N GLN A 95 2.41 -26.96 22.32
CA GLN A 95 1.07 -27.40 22.73
C GLN A 95 0.69 -26.84 24.10
N THR A 96 1.61 -26.91 25.08
CA THR A 96 1.37 -26.44 26.46
C THR A 96 1.10 -24.94 26.49
N HIS A 97 1.84 -24.15 25.71
CA HIS A 97 1.63 -22.70 25.60
C HIS A 97 0.24 -22.36 25.05
N LEU A 98 -0.21 -23.05 24.00
CA LEU A 98 -1.54 -22.85 23.42
C LEU A 98 -2.64 -23.27 24.40
N MET A 99 -2.55 -24.48 24.96
CA MET A 99 -3.53 -25.00 25.91
C MET A 99 -3.62 -24.13 27.17
N GLY A 100 -2.49 -23.65 27.69
CA GLY A 100 -2.43 -22.71 28.81
C GLY A 100 -3.20 -21.42 28.49
N SER A 101 -2.92 -20.80 27.33
CA SER A 101 -3.64 -19.60 26.88
C SER A 101 -5.16 -19.83 26.80
N PHE A 102 -5.60 -20.96 26.25
CA PHE A 102 -7.03 -21.29 26.17
C PHE A 102 -7.65 -21.57 27.54
N PHE A 103 -6.94 -22.23 28.45
CA PHE A 103 -7.39 -22.47 29.82
C PHE A 103 -7.52 -21.16 30.62
N ASP A 104 -6.59 -20.23 30.43
CA ASP A 104 -6.63 -18.90 31.03
C ASP A 104 -7.79 -18.06 30.49
N ILE A 105 -8.09 -18.15 29.19
CA ILE A 105 -9.28 -17.51 28.62
C ILE A 105 -10.56 -18.13 29.20
N TRP A 106 -10.65 -19.47 29.20
CA TRP A 106 -11.81 -20.19 29.71
C TRP A 106 -12.09 -19.89 31.19
N SER A 107 -11.06 -19.95 32.05
CA SER A 107 -11.17 -19.65 33.48
C SER A 107 -11.63 -18.20 33.73
N ARG A 108 -11.08 -17.23 32.99
CA ARG A 108 -11.52 -15.82 33.05
C ARG A 108 -12.95 -15.62 32.58
N SER A 109 -13.37 -16.29 31.49
CA SER A 109 -14.76 -16.24 31.03
C SER A 109 -15.72 -16.78 32.09
N LEU A 110 -15.37 -17.89 32.77
CA LEU A 110 -16.16 -18.43 33.88
C LEU A 110 -16.23 -17.48 35.08
N GLN A 111 -15.11 -16.86 35.48
CA GLN A 111 -15.07 -15.89 36.58
C GLN A 111 -15.95 -14.66 36.29
N ARG A 112 -15.90 -14.14 35.05
CA ARG A 112 -16.76 -13.03 34.62
C ARG A 112 -18.24 -13.41 34.63
N MET A 113 -18.58 -14.62 34.18
CA MET A 113 -19.95 -15.14 34.24
C MET A 113 -20.46 -15.37 35.67
N ALA A 114 -19.55 -15.57 36.63
CA ALA A 114 -19.87 -15.75 38.05
C ALA A 114 -20.04 -14.42 38.81
N GLY A 115 -19.85 -13.27 38.16
CA GLY A 115 -20.04 -11.94 38.76
C GLY A 115 -18.82 -11.37 39.48
N ASP A 116 -17.68 -12.07 39.47
CA ASP A 116 -16.41 -11.57 40.00
C ASP A 116 -15.78 -10.61 38.98
N ILE A 117 -16.08 -9.31 39.13
CA ILE A 117 -15.42 -8.24 38.40
C ILE A 117 -14.09 -7.95 39.09
N ALA A 118 -13.11 -8.84 38.93
CA ALA A 118 -11.72 -8.46 39.16
C ALA A 118 -11.30 -7.52 38.02
N THR A 119 -11.30 -6.21 38.30
CA THR A 119 -10.60 -5.21 37.49
C THR A 119 -9.10 -5.42 37.66
N ASP A 120 -8.38 -5.83 36.61
CA ASP A 120 -6.93 -5.66 36.57
C ASP A 120 -6.39 -5.65 35.12
N PRO A 121 -5.26 -4.98 34.83
CA PRO A 121 -5.10 -3.99 33.78
C PRO A 121 -4.15 -4.54 32.70
N SER A 122 -4.17 -5.86 32.51
CA SER A 122 -3.20 -6.58 31.67
C SER A 122 -3.78 -7.06 30.36
N SER A 123 -5.01 -6.67 29.98
CA SER A 123 -5.36 -6.71 28.58
C SER A 123 -4.44 -5.70 27.92
N ILE A 124 -3.38 -6.19 27.28
CA ILE A 124 -2.71 -5.43 26.23
C ILE A 124 -3.87 -5.00 25.32
N GLU A 125 -4.30 -3.75 25.44
CA GLU A 125 -5.32 -3.16 24.57
C GLU A 125 -4.66 -3.06 23.22
N ARG A 126 -4.66 -4.17 22.47
CA ARG A 126 -4.28 -4.17 21.08
C ARG A 126 -5.27 -3.25 20.39
N THR A 127 -4.78 -2.12 19.92
CA THR A 127 -5.58 -1.10 19.24
C THR A 127 -5.87 -1.56 17.81
N ASP A 128 -6.54 -2.71 17.66
CA ASP A 128 -7.03 -3.20 16.37
C ASP A 128 -8.43 -2.63 16.13
N LYS A 129 -8.51 -1.68 15.18
CA LYS A 129 -9.75 -0.98 14.83
C LYS A 129 -10.88 -1.91 14.40
N ARG A 130 -10.59 -3.14 13.97
CA ARG A 130 -11.60 -4.14 13.60
C ARG A 130 -12.42 -4.59 14.82
N PHE A 131 -11.87 -4.47 16.02
CA PHE A 131 -12.49 -4.82 17.30
C PHE A 131 -13.03 -3.60 18.07
N ALA A 132 -13.32 -2.48 17.37
CA ALA A 132 -13.74 -1.24 18.01
C ALA A 132 -15.17 -1.23 18.58
N ASP A 133 -16.03 -2.17 18.17
CA ASP A 133 -17.39 -2.29 18.70
C ASP A 133 -17.39 -2.75 20.16
N GLU A 134 -18.17 -2.11 21.03
CA GLU A 134 -18.13 -2.37 22.48
C GLU A 134 -18.53 -3.80 22.85
N ASP A 135 -19.33 -4.47 22.02
CA ASP A 135 -19.79 -5.83 22.30
C ASP A 135 -18.69 -6.89 22.16
N TRP A 136 -17.56 -6.54 21.54
CA TRP A 136 -16.34 -7.35 21.59
C TRP A 136 -15.77 -7.53 23.00
N VAL A 137 -16.19 -6.68 23.95
CA VAL A 137 -15.78 -6.75 25.36
C VAL A 137 -16.99 -6.99 26.26
N LYS A 138 -18.14 -6.36 25.98
CA LYS A 138 -19.34 -6.44 26.83
C LYS A 138 -20.06 -7.77 26.72
N ASN A 139 -20.03 -8.42 25.56
CA ASN A 139 -20.74 -9.68 25.34
C ASN A 139 -19.78 -10.87 25.54
N PRO A 140 -20.05 -11.79 26.49
CA PRO A 140 -19.14 -12.90 26.82
C PRO A 140 -18.77 -13.81 25.64
N PHE A 141 -19.69 -14.02 24.70
CA PHE A 141 -19.44 -14.87 23.53
C PHE A 141 -18.44 -14.22 22.57
N PHE A 142 -18.65 -12.95 22.22
CA PHE A 142 -17.76 -12.23 21.32
C PHE A 142 -16.40 -11.95 21.98
N ASP A 143 -16.37 -11.68 23.28
CA ASP A 143 -15.14 -11.52 24.05
C ASP A 143 -14.31 -12.81 24.08
N PHE A 144 -14.94 -13.97 24.29
CA PHE A 144 -14.25 -15.27 24.23
C PHE A 144 -13.62 -15.51 22.85
N ILE A 145 -14.39 -15.32 21.77
CA ILE A 145 -13.88 -15.51 20.40
C ILE A 145 -12.74 -14.55 20.08
N ARG A 146 -12.86 -13.27 20.49
CA ARG A 146 -11.81 -12.27 20.32
C ARG A 146 -10.53 -12.68 21.04
N GLN A 147 -10.64 -13.13 22.29
CA GLN A 147 -9.47 -13.56 23.06
C GLN A 147 -8.84 -14.83 22.47
N ALA A 148 -9.64 -15.81 22.07
CA ALA A 148 -9.17 -17.04 21.43
C ALA A 148 -8.43 -16.73 20.11
N TYR A 149 -8.95 -15.78 19.32
CA TYR A 149 -8.31 -15.31 18.11
C TYR A 149 -6.93 -14.70 18.37
N PHE A 150 -6.82 -13.79 19.33
CA PHE A 150 -5.54 -13.17 19.65
C PHE A 150 -4.54 -14.17 20.22
N ALA A 151 -4.96 -15.05 21.13
CA ALA A 151 -4.09 -16.10 21.67
C ALA A 151 -3.57 -17.03 20.58
N THR A 152 -4.42 -17.43 19.63
CA THR A 152 -4.02 -18.31 18.52
C THR A 152 -3.08 -17.59 17.56
N SER A 153 -3.34 -16.32 17.26
CA SER A 153 -2.51 -15.50 16.38
C SER A 153 -1.12 -15.26 17.00
N ASP A 154 -1.07 -14.91 18.28
CA ASP A 154 0.18 -14.68 19.03
C ASP A 154 1.00 -15.97 19.15
N TRP A 155 0.31 -17.09 19.40
CA TRP A 155 0.95 -18.40 19.38
C TRP A 155 1.55 -18.72 18.00
N ALA A 156 0.80 -18.53 16.92
CA ALA A 156 1.28 -18.80 15.57
C ALA A 156 2.48 -17.90 15.18
N GLU A 157 2.44 -16.61 15.54
CA GLU A 157 3.57 -15.69 15.35
C GLU A 157 4.79 -16.12 16.18
N LYS A 158 4.58 -16.55 17.43
CA LYS A 158 5.64 -17.08 18.28
C LYS A 158 6.28 -18.34 17.69
N MET A 159 5.48 -19.25 17.12
CA MET A 159 6.01 -20.45 16.45
C MET A 159 6.95 -20.10 15.29
N VAL A 160 6.70 -19.00 14.59
CA VAL A 160 7.64 -18.52 13.56
C VAL A 160 8.86 -17.85 14.18
N ASN A 161 8.66 -16.95 15.14
CA ASN A 161 9.73 -16.14 15.73
C ASN A 161 10.73 -16.95 16.55
N ASP A 162 10.30 -18.04 17.17
CA ASP A 162 11.16 -18.89 18.00
C ASP A 162 11.75 -20.06 17.21
N ALA A 163 11.37 -20.25 15.94
CA ALA A 163 12.02 -21.24 15.08
C ALA A 163 13.47 -20.83 14.81
N GLU A 164 14.40 -21.69 15.21
CA GLU A 164 15.85 -21.53 15.05
C GLU A 164 16.38 -22.36 13.86
N GLY A 165 17.53 -21.97 13.30
CA GLY A 165 18.19 -22.71 12.21
C GLY A 165 17.58 -22.49 10.83
N LEU A 166 16.58 -21.62 10.70
CA LEU A 166 16.05 -21.15 9.42
C LEU A 166 16.77 -19.86 9.00
N ASP A 167 16.97 -19.68 7.69
CA ASP A 167 17.46 -18.42 7.15
C ASP A 167 16.44 -17.28 7.32
N ASP A 168 16.94 -16.05 7.41
CA ASP A 168 16.13 -14.85 7.67
C ASP A 168 15.00 -14.66 6.64
N HIS A 169 15.23 -15.05 5.38
CA HIS A 169 14.23 -14.92 4.31
C HIS A 169 13.08 -15.90 4.51
N THR A 170 13.36 -17.19 4.73
CA THR A 170 12.35 -18.20 5.05
C THR A 170 11.52 -17.78 6.28
N LYS A 171 12.17 -17.29 7.34
CA LYS A 171 11.49 -16.84 8.57
C LYS A 171 10.58 -15.63 8.32
N HIS A 172 11.05 -14.68 7.51
CA HIS A 172 10.25 -13.53 7.10
C HIS A 172 9.04 -13.93 6.23
N LYS A 173 9.21 -14.84 5.26
CA LYS A 173 8.10 -15.42 4.46
C LYS A 173 7.08 -16.12 5.36
N ALA A 174 7.53 -16.95 6.29
CA ALA A 174 6.65 -17.64 7.23
C ALA A 174 5.83 -16.65 8.08
N ALA A 175 6.48 -15.61 8.62
CA ALA A 175 5.82 -14.60 9.43
C ALA A 175 4.77 -13.85 8.61
N PHE A 176 5.09 -13.53 7.35
CA PHE A 176 4.14 -12.93 6.41
C PHE A 176 2.91 -13.83 6.20
N TYR A 177 3.10 -15.11 5.86
CA TYR A 177 1.97 -16.02 5.62
C TYR A 177 1.12 -16.27 6.86
N VAL A 178 1.72 -16.40 8.04
CA VAL A 178 0.99 -16.51 9.30
C VAL A 178 0.12 -15.28 9.54
N ARG A 179 0.62 -14.06 9.26
CA ARG A 179 -0.18 -12.84 9.34
C ARG A 179 -1.34 -12.85 8.34
N GLN A 180 -1.14 -13.34 7.11
CA GLN A 180 -2.19 -13.44 6.10
C GLN A 180 -3.30 -14.39 6.54
N ILE A 181 -2.94 -15.60 6.98
CA ILE A 181 -3.88 -16.62 7.46
C ILE A 181 -4.64 -16.12 8.69
N SER A 182 -3.92 -15.56 9.67
CA SER A 182 -4.53 -14.99 10.87
C SER A 182 -5.45 -13.82 10.54
N SER A 183 -5.11 -13.00 9.54
CA SER A 183 -6.01 -11.92 9.10
C SER A 183 -7.27 -12.47 8.44
N ALA A 184 -7.15 -13.54 7.65
CA ALA A 184 -8.27 -14.18 6.95
C ALA A 184 -9.25 -14.88 7.90
N LEU A 185 -8.71 -15.60 8.89
CA LEU A 185 -9.49 -16.33 9.90
C LEU A 185 -10.00 -15.42 11.03
N SER A 186 -9.81 -14.10 10.92
CA SER A 186 -10.28 -13.17 11.94
C SER A 186 -11.80 -13.25 12.12
N PRO A 187 -12.31 -13.31 13.36
CA PRO A 187 -13.74 -13.40 13.62
C PRO A 187 -14.50 -12.15 13.13
N THR A 188 -13.80 -11.04 12.87
CA THR A 188 -14.39 -9.83 12.29
C THR A 188 -14.90 -10.05 10.86
N ASN A 189 -14.46 -11.11 10.18
CA ASN A 189 -14.74 -11.34 8.76
C ASN A 189 -15.98 -12.20 8.50
N PHE A 190 -16.68 -12.66 9.55
CA PHE A 190 -17.83 -13.56 9.40
C PHE A 190 -19.07 -13.01 10.09
N VAL A 191 -20.25 -13.20 9.48
CA VAL A 191 -21.53 -12.68 9.98
C VAL A 191 -21.83 -13.16 11.39
N THR A 192 -21.60 -14.44 11.68
CA THR A 192 -22.00 -15.07 12.94
C THR A 192 -21.08 -14.73 14.12
N THR A 193 -19.84 -14.33 13.85
CA THR A 193 -18.83 -14.07 14.89
C THR A 193 -18.46 -12.59 15.02
N ASN A 194 -18.98 -11.72 14.14
CA ASN A 194 -18.84 -10.27 14.24
C ASN A 194 -20.13 -9.65 14.82
N PRO A 195 -20.07 -9.00 16.00
CA PRO A 195 -21.25 -8.47 16.67
C PRO A 195 -21.98 -7.42 15.85
N GLN A 196 -21.25 -6.48 15.23
CA GLN A 196 -21.82 -5.41 14.42
C GLN A 196 -22.51 -5.98 13.18
N LEU A 197 -21.84 -6.90 12.47
CA LEU A 197 -22.36 -7.49 11.25
C LEU A 197 -23.57 -8.40 11.52
N TYR A 198 -23.55 -9.15 12.63
CA TYR A 198 -24.68 -9.95 13.06
C TYR A 198 -25.91 -9.06 13.29
N ARG A 199 -25.76 -8.00 14.11
CA ARG A 199 -26.85 -7.05 14.39
C ARG A 199 -27.40 -6.42 13.12
N GLU A 200 -26.52 -5.97 12.22
CA GLU A 200 -26.93 -5.39 10.94
C GLU A 200 -27.74 -6.39 10.09
N THR A 201 -27.28 -7.65 10.06
CA THR A 201 -27.96 -8.72 9.30
C THR A 201 -29.34 -9.03 9.89
N VAL A 202 -29.45 -9.10 11.21
CA VAL A 202 -30.73 -9.29 11.91
C VAL A 202 -31.65 -8.09 11.70
N ALA A 203 -31.14 -6.87 11.88
CA ALA A 203 -31.93 -5.64 11.80
C ALA A 203 -32.47 -5.38 10.38
N SER A 204 -31.71 -5.76 9.35
CA SER A 204 -32.10 -5.63 7.95
C SER A 204 -32.78 -6.88 7.37
N SER A 205 -33.07 -7.89 8.19
CA SER A 205 -33.58 -9.21 7.76
C SER A 205 -32.77 -9.77 6.57
N GLY A 206 -31.45 -9.66 6.61
CA GLY A 206 -30.53 -10.14 5.58
C GLY A 206 -30.43 -9.29 4.30
N ALA A 207 -31.09 -8.14 4.22
CA ALA A 207 -31.03 -7.27 3.03
C ALA A 207 -29.62 -6.74 2.74
N ASN A 208 -28.81 -6.52 3.79
CA ASN A 208 -27.39 -6.18 3.68
C ASN A 208 -26.62 -7.21 2.84
N LEU A 209 -26.87 -8.51 3.03
CA LEU A 209 -26.22 -9.59 2.30
C LEU A 209 -26.65 -9.63 0.83
N VAL A 210 -27.92 -9.35 0.53
CA VAL A 210 -28.40 -9.28 -0.87
C VAL A 210 -27.63 -8.21 -1.63
N LYS A 211 -27.58 -6.98 -1.07
CA LYS A 211 -26.85 -5.87 -1.67
C LYS A 211 -25.35 -6.17 -1.77
N GLY A 212 -24.76 -6.74 -0.72
CA GLY A 212 -23.35 -7.09 -0.71
C GLY A 212 -22.97 -8.17 -1.72
N MET A 213 -23.76 -9.23 -1.86
CA MET A 213 -23.53 -10.27 -2.86
C MET A 213 -23.75 -9.78 -4.28
N GLN A 214 -24.67 -8.83 -4.50
CA GLN A 214 -24.80 -8.17 -5.80
C GLN A 214 -23.50 -7.44 -6.17
N MET A 215 -22.96 -6.63 -5.25
CA MET A 215 -21.68 -5.94 -5.48
C MET A 215 -20.52 -6.91 -5.69
N PHE A 216 -20.52 -8.04 -4.97
CA PHE A 216 -19.53 -9.10 -5.15
C PHE A 216 -19.58 -9.69 -6.56
N ALA A 217 -20.78 -9.99 -7.08
CA ALA A 217 -20.96 -10.48 -8.45
C ALA A 217 -20.51 -9.45 -9.50
N GLU A 218 -20.88 -8.18 -9.31
CA GLU A 218 -20.44 -7.06 -10.16
C GLU A 218 -18.91 -6.94 -10.19
N ASP A 219 -18.24 -7.08 -9.03
CA ASP A 219 -16.79 -6.93 -8.91
C ASP A 219 -16.01 -8.11 -9.52
N ILE A 220 -16.54 -9.34 -9.46
CA ILE A 220 -15.97 -10.48 -10.18
C ILE A 220 -16.13 -10.29 -11.69
N ALA A 221 -17.30 -9.85 -12.14
CA ALA A 221 -17.53 -9.56 -13.55
C ALA A 221 -16.60 -8.45 -14.06
N ALA A 222 -16.45 -7.37 -13.28
CA ALA A 222 -15.56 -6.25 -13.60
C ALA A 222 -14.07 -6.66 -13.62
N GLY A 223 -13.67 -7.64 -12.81
CA GLY A 223 -12.34 -8.24 -12.83
C GLY A 223 -12.16 -9.36 -13.85
N ARG A 224 -13.13 -9.57 -14.76
CA ARG A 224 -13.14 -10.64 -15.77
C ARG A 224 -12.86 -12.00 -15.13
N GLY A 225 -13.62 -12.33 -14.10
CA GLY A 225 -13.53 -13.60 -13.36
C GLY A 225 -12.53 -13.64 -12.21
N ASP A 226 -11.82 -12.56 -11.91
CA ASP A 226 -11.14 -12.38 -10.62
C ASP A 226 -11.86 -11.31 -9.80
N LEU A 227 -11.77 -11.38 -8.47
CA LEU A 227 -12.37 -10.36 -7.61
C LEU A 227 -11.61 -9.03 -7.74
N LYS A 228 -12.22 -8.03 -8.38
CA LYS A 228 -11.74 -6.65 -8.35
C LYS A 228 -12.33 -5.93 -7.14
N LEU A 229 -11.68 -6.06 -5.98
CA LEU A 229 -12.13 -5.47 -4.72
C LEU A 229 -12.36 -3.94 -4.87
N ARG A 230 -13.61 -3.49 -4.74
CA ARG A 230 -13.92 -2.06 -4.75
C ARG A 230 -13.49 -1.38 -3.45
N GLN A 231 -12.63 -0.36 -3.52
CA GLN A 231 -12.17 0.38 -2.33
C GLN A 231 -12.66 1.83 -2.30
N THR A 232 -13.16 2.34 -3.42
CA THR A 232 -13.70 3.69 -3.58
C THR A 232 -14.82 3.67 -4.63
N ASP A 233 -15.74 4.62 -4.54
CA ASP A 233 -16.64 4.92 -5.66
C ASP A 233 -15.84 5.59 -6.78
N THR A 234 -15.55 4.84 -7.85
CA THR A 234 -14.80 5.32 -9.01
C THR A 234 -15.63 6.21 -9.93
N SER A 235 -16.97 6.19 -9.83
CA SER A 235 -17.87 6.97 -10.70
C SER A 235 -17.76 8.48 -10.46
N LYS A 236 -17.19 8.88 -9.32
CA LYS A 236 -17.00 10.29 -8.93
C LYS A 236 -15.71 10.91 -9.43
N PHE A 237 -14.83 10.15 -10.11
CA PHE A 237 -13.51 10.63 -10.52
C PHE A 237 -13.31 10.52 -12.03
N ALA A 238 -12.87 11.63 -12.62
CA ALA A 238 -12.54 11.75 -14.03
C ALA A 238 -11.22 12.51 -14.19
N ILE A 239 -10.21 11.82 -14.72
CA ILE A 239 -8.84 12.33 -14.89
C ILE A 239 -8.82 13.48 -15.90
N GLY A 240 -8.37 14.66 -15.44
CA GLY A 240 -8.37 15.91 -16.18
C GLY A 240 -9.66 16.73 -16.06
N GLU A 241 -10.68 16.25 -15.33
CA GLU A 241 -11.91 17.01 -15.06
C GLU A 241 -12.03 17.39 -13.59
N ASN A 242 -11.78 16.45 -12.67
CA ASN A 242 -11.87 16.70 -11.22
C ASN A 242 -10.73 16.11 -10.39
N ILE A 243 -9.79 15.42 -11.04
CA ILE A 243 -8.52 14.94 -10.48
C ILE A 243 -7.43 15.14 -11.55
N ALA A 244 -6.18 15.44 -11.18
CA ALA A 244 -5.11 15.79 -12.12
C ALA A 244 -5.46 17.02 -12.98
N ILE A 245 -5.91 18.10 -12.33
CA ILE A 245 -6.46 19.30 -12.98
C ILE A 245 -5.56 20.53 -12.87
N THR A 246 -4.30 20.38 -12.47
CA THR A 246 -3.39 21.54 -12.48
C THR A 246 -3.14 21.97 -13.93
N PRO A 247 -3.39 23.24 -14.31
CA PRO A 247 -3.28 23.70 -15.70
C PRO A 247 -1.87 23.49 -16.26
N GLY A 248 -1.78 22.97 -17.49
CA GLY A 248 -0.51 22.63 -18.13
C GLY A 248 -0.74 22.06 -19.52
N LYS A 249 0.36 21.78 -20.23
CA LYS A 249 0.33 21.23 -21.59
C LYS A 249 1.32 20.10 -21.75
N VAL A 250 0.95 19.09 -22.52
CA VAL A 250 1.92 18.13 -23.07
C VAL A 250 2.69 18.84 -24.17
N ILE A 251 4.01 18.93 -24.03
CA ILE A 251 4.88 19.70 -24.95
C ILE A 251 5.78 18.79 -25.78
N ALA A 252 5.89 17.51 -25.43
CA ALA A 252 6.63 16.52 -26.16
C ALA A 252 6.18 15.10 -25.79
N GLN A 253 6.46 14.14 -26.67
CA GLN A 253 6.14 12.73 -26.48
C GLN A 253 7.22 11.85 -27.13
N SER A 254 7.62 10.79 -26.43
CA SER A 254 8.43 9.67 -26.92
C SER A 254 7.59 8.38 -26.87
N ASP A 255 8.18 7.25 -27.22
CA ASP A 255 7.51 5.94 -27.10
C ASP A 255 7.18 5.57 -25.65
N VAL A 256 7.96 6.07 -24.67
CA VAL A 256 7.83 5.67 -23.26
C VAL A 256 7.15 6.71 -22.39
N CYS A 257 7.07 7.98 -22.83
CA CYS A 257 6.47 9.03 -22.00
C CYS A 257 5.95 10.25 -22.78
N GLN A 258 5.08 11.00 -22.13
CA GLN A 258 4.75 12.39 -22.44
C GLN A 258 5.43 13.32 -21.44
N VAL A 259 5.91 14.47 -21.90
CA VAL A 259 6.48 15.52 -21.05
C VAL A 259 5.46 16.64 -20.89
N ILE A 260 4.99 16.83 -19.67
CA ILE A 260 4.02 17.88 -19.31
C ILE A 260 4.78 19.07 -18.74
N GLN A 261 4.48 20.29 -19.19
CA GLN A 261 4.87 21.53 -18.53
C GLN A 261 3.63 22.23 -17.96
N TYR A 262 3.66 22.56 -16.68
CA TYR A 262 2.56 23.26 -16.01
C TYR A 262 2.62 24.77 -16.21
N GLU A 263 1.45 25.42 -16.23
CA GLU A 263 1.31 26.87 -16.32
C GLU A 263 1.80 27.52 -15.02
N ALA A 264 2.60 28.59 -15.12
CA ALA A 264 3.04 29.33 -13.95
C ALA A 264 1.86 30.08 -13.31
N SER A 265 1.74 30.00 -11.97
CA SER A 265 0.73 30.75 -11.19
C SER A 265 1.30 32.00 -10.50
N THR A 266 2.58 32.32 -10.75
CA THR A 266 3.29 33.48 -10.20
C THR A 266 3.89 34.33 -11.32
N GLU A 267 4.13 35.64 -11.08
CA GLU A 267 4.74 36.54 -12.07
C GLU A 267 6.21 36.21 -12.39
N THR A 268 6.92 35.64 -11.42
CA THR A 268 8.30 35.18 -11.56
C THR A 268 8.46 33.76 -11.03
N VAL A 269 9.36 33.01 -11.64
CA VAL A 269 9.67 31.61 -11.30
C VAL A 269 11.16 31.44 -11.06
N LEU A 270 11.56 30.38 -10.37
CA LEU A 270 12.96 29.98 -10.24
C LEU A 270 13.56 29.74 -11.62
N LYS A 271 14.80 30.22 -11.80
CA LYS A 271 15.53 30.12 -13.05
C LYS A 271 15.69 28.66 -13.43
N ARG A 272 16.19 27.82 -12.51
CA ARG A 272 16.36 26.38 -12.72
C ARG A 272 15.01 25.66 -12.71
N PRO A 273 14.60 24.98 -13.81
CA PRO A 273 13.36 24.20 -13.85
C PRO A 273 13.37 22.99 -12.92
N LEU A 274 12.18 22.44 -12.66
CA LEU A 274 11.96 21.26 -11.84
C LEU A 274 11.39 20.13 -12.70
N LEU A 275 12.13 19.02 -12.85
CA LEU A 275 11.66 17.80 -13.49
C LEU A 275 11.19 16.79 -12.44
N ILE A 276 10.01 16.22 -12.62
CA ILE A 276 9.46 15.17 -11.76
C ILE A 276 9.39 13.86 -12.54
N CYS A 277 10.08 12.84 -12.04
CA CYS A 277 10.10 11.45 -12.47
C CYS A 277 9.24 10.61 -11.51
N PRO A 278 7.93 10.45 -11.78
CA PRO A 278 7.04 9.65 -10.94
C PRO A 278 7.30 8.14 -11.14
N PRO A 279 6.76 7.27 -10.27
CA PRO A 279 6.73 5.84 -10.56
C PRO A 279 5.86 5.55 -11.81
N TRP A 280 6.13 4.42 -12.47
CA TRP A 280 5.30 3.88 -13.57
C TRP A 280 4.53 2.61 -13.20
N ILE A 281 4.52 2.24 -11.91
CA ILE A 281 3.70 1.12 -11.38
C ILE A 281 2.22 1.55 -11.25
N ASN A 282 2.03 2.84 -10.94
CA ASN A 282 0.77 3.56 -11.00
C ASN A 282 1.07 4.91 -11.67
N LYS A 283 0.02 5.69 -11.93
CA LYS A 283 0.13 6.93 -12.70
C LYS A 283 0.67 8.12 -11.90
N PHE A 284 1.18 9.13 -12.59
CA PHE A 284 1.87 10.27 -11.95
C PHE A 284 0.98 11.11 -11.03
N TYR A 285 -0.34 11.09 -11.24
CA TYR A 285 -1.28 12.02 -10.60
C TYR A 285 -1.47 11.79 -9.09
N VAL A 286 -0.75 10.85 -8.47
CA VAL A 286 -0.59 10.83 -7.00
C VAL A 286 -0.02 12.15 -6.46
N LEU A 287 0.81 12.84 -7.25
CA LEU A 287 1.35 14.16 -6.92
C LEU A 287 0.44 15.32 -7.37
N ASP A 288 -0.67 15.02 -8.04
CA ASP A 288 -1.65 15.97 -8.56
C ASP A 288 -3.08 15.45 -8.43
N LEU A 289 -3.51 15.11 -7.20
CA LEU A 289 -4.85 14.57 -6.95
C LEU A 289 -5.93 15.67 -7.17
N ASN A 290 -6.53 16.18 -6.10
CA ASN A 290 -7.34 17.40 -6.15
C ASN A 290 -6.46 18.63 -5.84
N PRO A 291 -6.93 19.86 -6.10
CA PRO A 291 -6.16 21.07 -5.84
C PRO A 291 -5.63 21.19 -4.40
N GLN A 292 -6.37 20.68 -3.42
CA GLN A 292 -5.99 20.70 -1.99
C GLN A 292 -4.99 19.60 -1.61
N LYS A 293 -4.69 18.65 -2.50
CA LYS A 293 -3.75 17.53 -2.32
C LYS A 293 -2.78 17.40 -3.50
N SER A 294 -2.46 18.51 -4.17
CA SER A 294 -1.52 18.52 -5.29
C SER A 294 -0.18 19.13 -4.87
N PHE A 295 0.85 18.30 -4.84
CA PHE A 295 2.23 18.77 -4.67
C PHE A 295 2.68 19.57 -5.91
N ILE A 296 2.27 19.12 -7.10
CA ILE A 296 2.59 19.79 -8.36
C ILE A 296 2.03 21.22 -8.37
N LYS A 297 0.73 21.38 -8.06
CA LYS A 297 0.11 22.69 -7.95
C LYS A 297 0.83 23.55 -6.91
N TRP A 298 1.12 22.98 -5.74
CA TRP A 298 1.79 23.72 -4.68
C TRP A 298 3.19 24.18 -5.11
N ALA A 299 3.97 23.35 -5.81
CA ALA A 299 5.29 23.71 -6.32
C ALA A 299 5.21 24.81 -7.40
N VAL A 300 4.20 24.75 -8.29
CA VAL A 300 3.90 25.82 -9.23
C VAL A 300 3.59 27.13 -8.48
N ASP A 301 2.77 27.07 -7.43
CA ASP A 301 2.42 28.21 -6.58
C ASP A 301 3.61 28.78 -5.79
N GLN A 302 4.65 27.98 -5.51
CA GLN A 302 5.91 28.46 -4.93
C GLN A 302 6.85 29.11 -5.98
N GLY A 303 6.45 29.10 -7.25
CA GLY A 303 7.21 29.68 -8.35
C GLY A 303 8.24 28.72 -8.98
N HIS A 304 8.02 27.40 -8.95
CA HIS A 304 8.81 26.49 -9.77
C HIS A 304 8.25 26.43 -11.20
N THR A 305 9.12 26.32 -12.22
CA THR A 305 8.68 25.83 -13.54
C THR A 305 8.68 24.32 -13.50
N VAL A 306 7.51 23.71 -13.40
CA VAL A 306 7.36 22.26 -13.15
C VAL A 306 7.13 21.50 -14.46
N PHE A 307 7.93 20.46 -14.65
CA PHE A 307 7.81 19.46 -15.70
C PHE A 307 7.56 18.08 -15.07
N VAL A 308 6.69 17.28 -15.68
CA VAL A 308 6.39 15.91 -15.22
C VAL A 308 6.52 14.94 -16.38
N ILE A 309 7.18 13.80 -16.13
CA ILE A 309 7.16 12.65 -17.03
C ILE A 309 5.87 11.87 -16.78
N SER A 310 4.98 11.83 -17.76
CA SER A 310 3.79 10.99 -17.77
C SER A 310 4.09 9.72 -18.57
N TRP A 311 4.40 8.63 -17.86
CA TRP A 311 4.77 7.35 -18.47
C TRP A 311 3.62 6.73 -19.28
N VAL A 312 3.98 6.05 -20.37
CA VAL A 312 3.04 5.24 -21.15
C VAL A 312 2.50 4.08 -20.30
N ASN A 313 1.24 3.69 -20.53
CA ASN A 313 0.78 2.37 -20.09
C ASN A 313 1.18 1.35 -21.17
N PRO A 314 2.17 0.48 -20.91
CA PRO A 314 2.78 -0.32 -21.96
C PRO A 314 1.83 -1.40 -22.49
N ASP A 315 2.11 -1.83 -23.71
CA ASP A 315 1.52 -2.98 -24.39
C ASP A 315 2.64 -3.85 -24.99
N GLU A 316 2.29 -4.82 -25.83
CA GLU A 316 3.23 -5.78 -26.42
C GLU A 316 4.40 -5.08 -27.15
N ARG A 317 4.16 -3.88 -27.73
CA ARG A 317 5.17 -3.11 -28.48
C ARG A 317 6.31 -2.61 -27.59
N HIS A 318 6.04 -2.48 -26.30
CA HIS A 318 6.97 -1.93 -25.33
C HIS A 318 7.78 -3.03 -24.63
N ALA A 319 7.58 -4.31 -24.95
CA ALA A 319 8.15 -5.43 -24.21
C ALA A 319 9.67 -5.36 -23.99
N SER A 320 10.40 -4.81 -24.97
CA SER A 320 11.86 -4.64 -24.94
C SER A 320 12.33 -3.31 -24.35
N LYS A 321 11.43 -2.36 -24.02
CA LYS A 321 11.78 -1.10 -23.37
C LYS A 321 12.21 -1.42 -21.94
N ASP A 322 13.52 -1.45 -21.70
CA ASP A 322 14.16 -1.85 -20.46
C ASP A 322 14.43 -0.65 -19.54
N TRP A 323 15.37 -0.79 -18.61
CA TRP A 323 15.78 0.29 -17.71
C TRP A 323 16.54 1.41 -18.44
N GLU A 324 17.33 1.07 -19.46
CA GLU A 324 18.04 2.06 -20.28
C GLU A 324 17.06 2.88 -21.12
N ALA A 325 16.05 2.26 -21.71
CA ALA A 325 15.01 2.96 -22.45
C ALA A 325 14.32 4.02 -21.58
N TYR A 326 13.97 3.68 -20.33
CA TYR A 326 13.35 4.64 -19.40
C TYR A 326 14.32 5.75 -18.95
N ALA A 327 15.61 5.44 -18.83
CA ALA A 327 16.63 6.43 -18.51
C ALA A 327 16.85 7.41 -19.68
N ARG A 328 17.00 6.92 -20.91
CA ARG A 328 17.35 7.72 -22.09
C ARG A 328 16.12 8.35 -22.74
N GLU A 329 15.11 7.56 -23.09
CA GLU A 329 13.89 8.01 -23.78
C GLU A 329 12.84 8.62 -22.84
N GLY A 330 13.05 8.48 -21.52
CA GLY A 330 12.28 9.14 -20.47
C GLY A 330 13.01 10.36 -19.89
N ILE A 331 13.94 10.14 -18.97
CA ILE A 331 14.64 11.22 -18.26
C ILE A 331 15.51 12.04 -19.21
N GLY A 332 16.36 11.41 -20.03
CA GLY A 332 17.22 12.09 -21.00
C GLY A 332 16.42 12.95 -21.98
N PHE A 333 15.38 12.35 -22.57
CA PHE A 333 14.43 13.05 -23.45
C PHE A 333 13.78 14.25 -22.75
N ALA A 334 13.30 14.09 -21.51
CA ALA A 334 12.69 15.20 -20.78
C ALA A 334 13.68 16.35 -20.51
N LEU A 335 14.96 16.05 -20.24
CA LEU A 335 15.99 17.07 -20.09
C LEU A 335 16.24 17.85 -21.40
N ASP A 336 16.29 17.15 -22.54
CA ASP A 336 16.43 17.79 -23.86
C ASP A 336 15.26 18.74 -24.14
N ILE A 337 14.03 18.31 -23.81
CA ILE A 337 12.81 19.10 -24.00
C ILE A 337 12.77 20.30 -23.05
N ILE A 338 13.23 20.16 -21.80
CA ILE A 338 13.31 21.28 -20.86
C ILE A 338 14.27 22.35 -21.38
N GLU A 339 15.44 21.96 -21.87
CA GLU A 339 16.43 22.90 -22.41
C GLU A 339 15.88 23.64 -23.63
N GLN A 340 15.19 22.93 -24.54
CA GLN A 340 14.52 23.54 -25.69
C GLN A 340 13.38 24.49 -25.29
N ALA A 341 12.55 24.09 -24.32
CA ALA A 341 11.38 24.85 -23.90
C ALA A 341 11.75 26.12 -23.11
N THR A 342 12.86 26.08 -22.35
CA THR A 342 13.19 27.12 -21.36
C THR A 342 14.50 27.86 -21.62
N GLY A 343 15.38 27.31 -22.45
CA GLY A 343 16.78 27.75 -22.61
C GLY A 343 17.68 27.40 -21.42
N GLU A 344 17.18 26.69 -20.40
CA GLU A 344 17.94 26.30 -19.22
C GLU A 344 18.42 24.86 -19.33
N ARG A 345 19.74 24.71 -19.34
CA ARG A 345 20.40 23.40 -19.32
C ARG A 345 20.40 22.75 -17.93
N ASP A 346 20.47 23.57 -16.90
CA ASP A 346 20.52 23.10 -15.51
C ASP A 346 19.11 22.82 -14.99
N VAL A 347 18.91 21.67 -14.32
CA VAL A 347 17.61 21.19 -13.85
C VAL A 347 17.70 20.69 -12.40
N ASN A 348 16.66 20.93 -11.59
CA ASN A 348 16.43 20.20 -10.34
C ASN A 348 15.52 19.01 -10.64
N ALA A 349 15.83 17.83 -10.14
CA ALA A 349 15.03 16.63 -10.39
C ALA A 349 14.37 16.11 -9.12
N ILE A 350 13.18 15.53 -9.26
CA ILE A 350 12.47 14.77 -8.24
C ILE A 350 12.24 13.36 -8.79
N GLY A 351 12.52 12.35 -7.99
CA GLY A 351 12.12 10.98 -8.26
C GLY A 351 11.24 10.43 -7.14
N TYR A 352 10.18 9.70 -7.48
CA TYR A 352 9.29 9.09 -6.48
C TYR A 352 9.25 7.56 -6.65
N CYS A 353 9.48 6.83 -5.55
CA CYS A 353 9.42 5.37 -5.49
C CYS A 353 10.35 4.77 -6.55
N VAL A 354 9.87 3.88 -7.43
CA VAL A 354 10.70 3.30 -8.50
C VAL A 354 11.20 4.35 -9.51
N GLY A 355 10.46 5.44 -9.73
CA GLY A 355 10.93 6.58 -10.53
C GLY A 355 12.15 7.29 -9.91
N GLY A 356 12.27 7.25 -8.58
CA GLY A 356 13.46 7.67 -7.87
C GLY A 356 14.61 6.68 -7.97
N THR A 357 14.33 5.37 -7.97
CA THR A 357 15.36 4.33 -8.19
C THR A 357 15.94 4.48 -9.59
N LEU A 358 15.08 4.70 -10.59
CA LEU A 358 15.49 5.03 -11.96
C LEU A 358 16.31 6.31 -11.99
N LEU A 359 15.83 7.41 -11.39
CA LEU A 359 16.56 8.67 -11.34
C LEU A 359 17.95 8.52 -10.71
N ALA A 360 18.08 7.78 -9.61
CA ALA A 360 19.36 7.53 -8.96
C ALA A 360 20.33 6.75 -9.85
N ALA A 361 19.85 5.71 -10.54
CA ALA A 361 20.64 4.95 -11.51
C ALA A 361 21.05 5.83 -12.71
N THR A 362 20.14 6.64 -13.23
CA THR A 362 20.41 7.60 -14.31
C THR A 362 21.42 8.67 -13.89
N LEU A 363 21.37 9.18 -12.65
CA LEU A 363 22.37 10.11 -12.13
C LEU A 363 23.78 9.49 -12.07
N ALA A 364 23.88 8.21 -11.71
CA ALA A 364 25.15 7.50 -11.71
C ALA A 364 25.66 7.24 -13.15
N LEU A 365 24.76 6.94 -14.08
CA LEU A 365 25.09 6.86 -15.52
C LEU A 365 25.57 8.21 -16.06
N HIS A 366 24.85 9.29 -15.75
CA HIS A 366 25.20 10.67 -16.10
C HIS A 366 26.60 11.05 -15.59
N ALA A 367 26.92 10.69 -14.34
CA ALA A 367 28.26 10.89 -13.79
C ALA A 367 29.35 10.14 -14.59
N ALA A 368 29.06 8.92 -15.06
CA ALA A 368 29.97 8.14 -15.90
C ALA A 368 30.06 8.64 -17.35
N GLU A 369 29.04 9.33 -17.86
CA GLU A 369 28.96 9.91 -19.20
C GLU A 369 29.38 11.39 -19.26
N GLY A 370 29.56 12.05 -18.11
CA GLY A 370 29.88 13.47 -18.03
C GLY A 370 28.67 14.39 -18.27
N ASP A 371 27.45 13.88 -18.16
CA ASP A 371 26.23 14.68 -18.24
C ASP A 371 25.91 15.30 -16.87
N ASP A 372 26.09 16.61 -16.74
CA ASP A 372 25.91 17.34 -15.48
C ASP A 372 24.66 18.25 -15.47
N ARG A 373 23.68 17.99 -16.35
CA ARG A 373 22.45 18.81 -16.47
C ARG A 373 21.61 18.83 -15.20
N ILE A 374 21.55 17.73 -14.46
CA ILE A 374 20.84 17.69 -13.16
C ILE A 374 21.77 18.21 -12.06
N ARG A 375 21.37 19.30 -11.41
CA ARG A 375 22.17 20.00 -10.39
C ARG A 375 21.78 19.69 -8.96
N SER A 376 20.57 19.18 -8.74
CA SER A 376 20.14 18.64 -7.46
C SER A 376 19.06 17.59 -7.68
N ALA A 377 18.97 16.61 -6.78
CA ALA A 377 17.92 15.61 -6.85
C ALA A 377 17.19 15.46 -5.50
N THR A 378 15.88 15.25 -5.59
CA THR A 378 15.01 14.95 -4.46
C THR A 378 14.43 13.56 -4.67
N LEU A 379 14.46 12.72 -3.63
CA LEU A 379 13.96 11.35 -3.68
C LEU A 379 12.81 11.21 -2.67
N PHE A 380 11.62 10.88 -3.15
CA PHE A 380 10.45 10.61 -2.33
C PHE A 380 10.30 9.11 -2.16
N THR A 381 10.42 8.63 -0.91
CA THR A 381 10.24 7.23 -0.51
C THR A 381 10.88 6.25 -1.50
N THR A 382 12.13 6.55 -1.85
CA THR A 382 12.89 5.85 -2.88
C THR A 382 13.89 4.90 -2.25
N GLN A 383 13.87 3.65 -2.70
CA GLN A 383 14.91 2.69 -2.38
C GLN A 383 15.99 2.71 -3.45
N VAL A 384 17.23 2.91 -3.00
CA VAL A 384 18.44 2.70 -3.82
C VAL A 384 19.30 1.56 -3.27
N ASP A 385 19.02 1.18 -2.02
CA ASP A 385 19.43 -0.06 -1.38
C ASP A 385 18.17 -0.86 -1.02
N PHE A 386 18.19 -2.16 -1.26
CA PHE A 386 17.06 -3.08 -1.07
C PHE A 386 17.34 -4.15 0.00
N THR A 387 18.33 -3.92 0.88
CA THR A 387 18.63 -4.82 2.00
C THR A 387 17.41 -5.01 2.89
N TYR A 388 16.72 -3.91 3.21
CA TYR A 388 15.52 -3.88 4.05
C TYR A 388 14.26 -3.52 3.26
N ALA A 389 14.08 -4.09 2.07
CA ALA A 389 12.96 -3.77 1.17
C ALA A 389 11.57 -4.28 1.60
N GLY A 390 11.41 -4.67 2.87
CA GLY A 390 10.14 -5.05 3.47
C GLY A 390 9.54 -6.35 2.94
N ASP A 391 8.24 -6.50 3.15
CA ASP A 391 7.46 -7.70 2.82
C ASP A 391 7.46 -8.02 1.31
N LEU A 392 7.85 -7.08 0.43
CA LEU A 392 8.03 -7.38 -0.99
C LEU A 392 9.12 -8.43 -1.25
N LYS A 393 10.12 -8.56 -0.36
CA LYS A 393 11.13 -9.62 -0.48
C LYS A 393 10.54 -11.03 -0.37
N VAL A 394 9.33 -11.18 0.18
CA VAL A 394 8.62 -12.46 0.24
C VAL A 394 8.33 -13.01 -1.16
N PHE A 395 8.15 -12.13 -2.15
CA PHE A 395 7.83 -12.49 -3.54
C PHE A 395 9.07 -12.49 -4.45
N VAL A 396 10.27 -12.46 -3.88
CA VAL A 396 11.52 -12.29 -4.61
C VAL A 396 12.47 -13.42 -4.23
N ASP A 397 12.41 -14.49 -4.99
CA ASP A 397 13.45 -15.50 -5.12
C ASP A 397 13.64 -15.86 -6.62
N ASP A 398 14.73 -16.55 -6.94
CA ASP A 398 15.10 -16.81 -8.34
C ASP A 398 14.05 -17.66 -9.07
N ASP A 399 13.42 -18.61 -8.38
CA ASP A 399 12.36 -19.45 -8.94
C ASP A 399 11.11 -18.62 -9.27
N GLN A 400 10.67 -17.78 -8.32
CA GLN A 400 9.53 -16.88 -8.49
C GLN A 400 9.76 -15.86 -9.61
N ILE A 401 10.93 -15.23 -9.65
CA ILE A 401 11.28 -14.27 -10.70
C ILE A 401 11.29 -14.96 -12.06
N SER A 402 11.93 -16.13 -12.18
CA SER A 402 11.99 -16.88 -13.43
C SER A 402 10.58 -17.31 -13.91
N GLN A 403 9.65 -17.58 -12.99
CA GLN A 403 8.25 -17.86 -13.33
C GLN A 403 7.52 -16.62 -13.85
N ILE A 404 7.69 -15.47 -13.20
CA ILE A 404 7.12 -14.19 -13.65
C ILE A 404 7.68 -13.83 -15.03
N GLU A 405 8.98 -14.01 -15.25
CA GLU A 405 9.64 -13.79 -16.54
C GLU A 405 9.06 -14.69 -17.64
N ARG A 406 8.83 -15.98 -17.37
CA ARG A 406 8.17 -16.87 -18.33
C ARG A 406 6.77 -16.37 -18.71
N LYS A 407 5.98 -15.92 -17.73
CA LYS A 407 4.64 -15.36 -17.98
C LYS A 407 4.72 -14.07 -18.81
N MET A 408 5.59 -13.14 -18.42
CA MET A 408 5.79 -11.89 -19.15
C MET A 408 6.37 -12.10 -20.55
N SER A 409 7.13 -13.18 -20.79
CA SER A 409 7.66 -13.48 -22.13
C SER A 409 6.57 -13.85 -23.13
N ALA A 410 5.41 -14.33 -22.66
CA ALA A 410 4.28 -14.67 -23.52
C ALA A 410 3.45 -13.44 -23.93
N THR A 411 3.33 -12.44 -23.04
CA THR A 411 2.50 -11.23 -23.25
C THR A 411 3.31 -9.96 -23.55
N GLY A 412 4.60 -9.95 -23.25
CA GLY A 412 5.47 -8.76 -23.35
C GLY A 412 5.43 -7.82 -22.14
N TYR A 413 4.53 -8.05 -21.17
CA TYR A 413 4.38 -7.20 -19.98
C TYR A 413 3.75 -7.95 -18.80
N LEU A 414 3.91 -7.39 -17.60
CA LEU A 414 3.13 -7.77 -16.42
C LEU A 414 1.81 -6.99 -16.38
N GLU A 415 0.70 -7.69 -16.23
CA GLU A 415 -0.62 -7.08 -16.04
C GLU A 415 -0.73 -6.30 -14.72
N GLY A 416 -1.31 -5.10 -14.77
CA GLY A 416 -1.41 -4.21 -13.61
C GLY A 416 -2.21 -4.81 -12.45
N SER A 417 -3.19 -5.67 -12.74
CA SER A 417 -3.98 -6.38 -11.73
C SER A 417 -3.15 -7.29 -10.82
N LYS A 418 -2.04 -7.86 -11.32
CA LYS A 418 -1.14 -8.71 -10.53
C LYS A 418 -0.38 -7.89 -9.49
N MET A 419 0.09 -6.69 -9.86
CA MET A 419 0.72 -5.77 -8.92
C MET A 419 -0.26 -5.26 -7.86
N ALA A 420 -1.47 -4.85 -8.27
CA ALA A 420 -2.51 -4.43 -7.33
C ALA A 420 -2.81 -5.50 -6.28
N THR A 421 -2.87 -6.77 -6.72
CA THR A 421 -3.08 -7.91 -5.81
C THR A 421 -1.92 -8.07 -4.84
N ALA A 422 -0.66 -8.01 -5.32
CA ALA A 422 0.51 -8.11 -4.46
C ALA A 422 0.53 -7.00 -3.40
N PHE A 423 0.26 -5.74 -3.77
CA PHE A 423 0.20 -4.61 -2.81
C PHE A 423 -0.92 -4.78 -1.78
N ASN A 424 -2.12 -5.22 -2.20
CA ASN A 424 -3.21 -5.46 -1.26
C ASN A 424 -2.86 -6.57 -0.25
N MET A 425 -2.12 -7.61 -0.67
CA MET A 425 -1.67 -8.68 0.22
C MET A 425 -0.66 -8.17 1.27
N LEU A 426 0.19 -7.18 0.96
CA LEU A 426 1.13 -6.62 1.94
C LEU A 426 0.43 -6.06 3.19
N ARG A 427 -0.82 -5.62 3.06
CA ARG A 427 -1.64 -5.11 4.18
C ARG A 427 -3.08 -5.62 4.13
N ALA A 428 -3.26 -6.95 4.05
CA ALA A 428 -4.59 -7.54 3.94
C ALA A 428 -5.58 -7.13 5.04
N SER A 429 -5.10 -6.95 6.28
CA SER A 429 -5.91 -6.50 7.43
C SER A 429 -6.48 -5.09 7.26
N GLU A 430 -5.86 -4.23 6.45
CA GLU A 430 -6.28 -2.85 6.22
C GLU A 430 -6.90 -2.65 4.82
N LEU A 431 -6.38 -3.36 3.81
CA LEU A 431 -6.70 -3.14 2.39
C LEU A 431 -7.66 -4.18 1.81
N ILE A 432 -7.83 -5.35 2.43
CA ILE A 432 -8.73 -6.41 1.94
C ILE A 432 -9.94 -6.53 2.86
N TRP A 433 -9.71 -6.95 4.11
CA TRP A 433 -10.80 -7.39 4.99
C TRP A 433 -11.80 -6.29 5.37
N PRO A 434 -11.40 -5.05 5.68
CA PRO A 434 -12.37 -3.99 5.98
C PRO A 434 -13.32 -3.70 4.81
N TYR A 435 -12.80 -3.68 3.58
CA TYR A 435 -13.60 -3.48 2.38
C TYR A 435 -14.44 -4.71 2.08
N PHE A 436 -13.90 -5.92 2.21
CA PHE A 436 -14.67 -7.14 2.04
C PHE A 436 -15.89 -7.17 2.96
N VAL A 437 -15.69 -6.89 4.25
CA VAL A 437 -16.76 -6.85 5.26
C VAL A 437 -17.76 -5.73 4.97
N ASN A 438 -17.30 -4.49 4.77
CA ASN A 438 -18.21 -3.37 4.56
C ASN A 438 -18.99 -3.50 3.24
N ASN A 439 -18.32 -3.90 2.17
CA ASN A 439 -18.94 -3.99 0.86
C ASN A 439 -19.85 -5.22 0.78
N TYR A 440 -19.29 -6.41 0.96
CA TYR A 440 -19.97 -7.64 0.59
C TYR A 440 -20.81 -8.24 1.72
N LEU A 441 -20.52 -7.88 2.98
CA LEU A 441 -21.29 -8.37 4.12
C LEU A 441 -22.24 -7.31 4.66
N LYS A 442 -21.85 -6.03 4.72
CA LYS A 442 -22.77 -4.95 5.12
C LYS A 442 -23.55 -4.33 3.97
N GLY A 443 -23.20 -4.59 2.70
CA GLY A 443 -23.86 -3.97 1.55
C GLY A 443 -23.60 -2.45 1.46
N GLN A 444 -22.50 -1.96 2.03
CA GLN A 444 -22.16 -0.55 2.04
C GLN A 444 -21.30 -0.21 0.82
N GLU A 445 -21.68 0.83 0.09
CA GLU A 445 -20.85 1.33 -1.00
C GLU A 445 -19.66 2.12 -0.44
N PRO A 446 -18.46 1.94 -1.00
CA PRO A 446 -17.30 2.68 -0.53
C PRO A 446 -17.44 4.18 -0.85
N LEU A 447 -17.00 5.02 0.07
CA LEU A 447 -16.99 6.48 -0.15
C LEU A 447 -16.00 6.86 -1.26
N PRO A 448 -16.24 7.98 -1.98
CA PRO A 448 -15.29 8.47 -2.98
C PRO A 448 -14.02 8.98 -2.29
N PHE A 449 -12.89 8.31 -2.54
CA PHE A 449 -11.60 8.67 -1.99
C PHE A 449 -10.52 8.66 -3.07
N ASP A 450 -10.04 9.85 -3.41
CA ASP A 450 -9.07 10.14 -4.47
C ASP A 450 -7.83 9.25 -4.45
N LEU A 451 -7.28 9.01 -3.26
CA LEU A 451 -6.07 8.18 -3.10
C LEU A 451 -6.33 6.71 -3.46
N LEU A 452 -7.51 6.18 -3.11
CA LEU A 452 -7.87 4.80 -3.45
C LEU A 452 -8.27 4.68 -4.92
N TYR A 453 -8.81 5.75 -5.51
CA TYR A 453 -9.04 5.81 -6.96
C TYR A 453 -7.71 5.66 -7.70
N TRP A 454 -6.70 6.46 -7.33
CA TRP A 454 -5.34 6.33 -7.87
C TRP A 454 -4.74 4.94 -7.64
N ASN A 455 -4.89 4.38 -6.44
CA ASN A 455 -4.34 3.06 -6.10
C ASN A 455 -4.92 1.96 -6.99
N SER A 456 -6.21 2.07 -7.33
CA SER A 456 -6.92 1.13 -8.21
C SER A 456 -6.62 1.31 -9.70
N ASP A 457 -5.99 2.42 -10.09
CA ASP A 457 -5.65 2.77 -11.47
C ASP A 457 -4.19 2.40 -11.78
N SER A 458 -3.91 1.10 -11.70
CA SER A 458 -2.60 0.51 -11.95
C SER A 458 -2.22 0.56 -13.43
N THR A 459 -0.92 0.47 -13.70
CA THR A 459 -0.36 0.36 -15.06
C THR A 459 0.30 -1.00 -15.26
N ARG A 460 0.47 -1.39 -16.53
CA ARG A 460 1.28 -2.54 -16.91
C ARG A 460 2.76 -2.18 -16.78
N MET A 461 3.63 -3.20 -16.77
CA MET A 461 5.08 -3.00 -16.80
C MET A 461 5.73 -3.81 -17.90
N PRO A 462 6.63 -3.24 -18.71
CA PRO A 462 7.30 -3.99 -19.77
C PRO A 462 8.13 -5.14 -19.19
N ALA A 463 8.17 -6.28 -19.90
CA ALA A 463 8.88 -7.47 -19.44
C ALA A 463 10.36 -7.19 -19.14
N ALA A 464 11.07 -6.53 -20.07
CA ALA A 464 12.49 -6.22 -19.91
C ALA A 464 12.76 -5.30 -18.71
N ASN A 465 11.95 -4.25 -18.55
CA ASN A 465 12.08 -3.31 -17.45
C ASN A 465 11.78 -3.96 -16.08
N HIS A 466 10.70 -4.73 -15.98
CA HIS A 466 10.31 -5.36 -14.72
C HIS A 466 11.30 -6.46 -14.28
N SER A 467 11.74 -7.31 -15.22
CA SER A 467 12.79 -8.31 -14.95
C SER A 467 14.07 -7.64 -14.46
N PHE A 468 14.52 -6.57 -15.14
CA PHE A 468 15.71 -5.82 -14.71
C PHE A 468 15.56 -5.29 -13.29
N TYR A 469 14.40 -4.73 -12.95
CA TYR A 469 14.12 -4.18 -11.62
C TYR A 469 14.19 -5.28 -10.54
N LEU A 470 13.48 -6.40 -10.74
CA LEU A 470 13.45 -7.49 -9.76
C LEU A 470 14.85 -8.08 -9.53
N ARG A 471 15.60 -8.38 -10.60
CA ARG A 471 16.93 -8.98 -10.49
C ARG A 471 17.97 -8.02 -9.93
N ASN A 472 18.10 -6.82 -10.51
CA ASN A 472 19.17 -5.89 -10.12
C ASN A 472 18.89 -5.17 -8.80
N CYS A 473 17.63 -5.00 -8.39
CA CYS A 473 17.30 -4.30 -7.15
C CYS A 473 16.92 -5.28 -6.05
N TYR A 474 15.78 -5.96 -6.15
CA TYR A 474 15.26 -6.76 -5.04
C TYR A 474 16.08 -8.03 -4.76
N LEU A 475 16.54 -8.72 -5.80
CA LEU A 475 17.26 -9.98 -5.66
C LEU A 475 18.75 -9.75 -5.33
N GLU A 476 19.46 -9.02 -6.19
CA GLU A 476 20.93 -8.93 -6.12
C GLU A 476 21.43 -7.63 -5.48
N ASN A 477 20.56 -6.62 -5.31
CA ASN A 477 20.87 -5.30 -4.76
C ASN A 477 22.11 -4.64 -5.41
N LYS A 478 22.22 -4.78 -6.73
CA LYS A 478 23.38 -4.36 -7.54
C LYS A 478 23.58 -2.84 -7.55
N LEU A 479 22.51 -2.04 -7.39
CA LEU A 479 22.60 -0.58 -7.44
C LEU A 479 23.46 -0.01 -6.30
N SER A 480 23.12 -0.31 -5.04
CA SER A 480 23.86 0.20 -3.87
C SER A 480 25.27 -0.38 -3.74
N ARG A 481 25.49 -1.58 -4.29
CA ARG A 481 26.81 -2.24 -4.38
C ARG A 481 27.70 -1.68 -5.50
N GLY A 482 27.15 -0.81 -6.36
CA GLY A 482 27.86 -0.29 -7.53
C GLY A 482 28.16 -1.36 -8.58
N GLU A 483 27.36 -2.44 -8.63
CA GLU A 483 27.49 -3.59 -9.53
C GLU A 483 26.48 -3.56 -10.69
N MET A 484 25.53 -2.63 -10.66
CA MET A 484 24.54 -2.47 -11.71
C MET A 484 25.22 -2.05 -13.01
N VAL A 485 24.88 -2.75 -14.10
CA VAL A 485 25.30 -2.38 -15.46
C VAL A 485 24.10 -1.73 -16.16
N LEU A 486 24.27 -0.48 -16.58
CA LEU A 486 23.29 0.29 -17.32
C LEU A 486 23.97 0.91 -18.55
N ALA A 487 23.36 0.78 -19.73
CA ALA A 487 23.97 1.21 -20.99
C ALA A 487 25.41 0.71 -21.23
N GLY A 488 25.64 -0.57 -20.90
CA GLY A 488 26.95 -1.21 -21.03
C GLY A 488 28.01 -0.73 -20.04
N ARG A 489 27.65 0.09 -19.04
CA ARG A 489 28.57 0.66 -18.05
C ARG A 489 28.19 0.23 -16.65
N LYS A 490 29.19 -0.15 -15.85
CA LYS A 490 29.02 -0.34 -14.40
C LYS A 490 28.87 1.04 -13.76
N ILE A 491 27.75 1.26 -13.08
CA ILE A 491 27.43 2.56 -12.46
C ILE A 491 27.59 2.51 -10.94
N SER A 492 27.91 3.65 -10.33
CA SER A 492 28.09 3.77 -8.88
C SER A 492 27.42 5.03 -8.34
N LEU A 493 26.59 4.88 -7.30
CA LEU A 493 25.99 6.01 -6.59
C LEU A 493 27.05 6.89 -5.90
N ALA A 494 28.24 6.34 -5.63
CA ALA A 494 29.35 7.11 -5.08
C ALA A 494 29.86 8.19 -6.05
N ASP A 495 29.57 8.08 -7.35
CA ASP A 495 29.95 9.08 -8.36
C ASP A 495 28.93 10.24 -8.45
N VAL A 496 27.75 10.08 -7.84
CA VAL A 496 26.74 11.14 -7.77
C VAL A 496 27.14 12.15 -6.69
N LYS A 497 27.74 13.27 -7.11
CA LYS A 497 28.27 14.33 -6.21
C LYS A 497 27.31 15.50 -5.96
N ILE A 498 26.20 15.56 -6.68
CA ILE A 498 25.20 16.63 -6.50
C ILE A 498 24.50 16.55 -5.14
N PRO A 499 23.92 17.65 -4.63
CA PRO A 499 23.10 17.61 -3.43
C PRO A 499 21.85 16.73 -3.61
N ILE A 500 21.60 15.86 -2.62
CA ILE A 500 20.42 15.00 -2.57
C ILE A 500 19.53 15.39 -1.38
N TYR A 501 18.23 15.52 -1.60
CA TYR A 501 17.22 15.56 -0.55
C TYR A 501 16.49 14.22 -0.53
N ASN A 502 16.67 13.41 0.53
CA ASN A 502 16.06 12.08 0.59
C ASN A 502 14.98 12.04 1.67
N LEU A 503 13.73 11.85 1.22
CA LEU A 503 12.55 11.81 2.07
C LEU A 503 12.11 10.36 2.28
N ALA A 504 12.11 9.91 3.52
CA ALA A 504 11.46 8.66 3.94
C ALA A 504 10.15 8.98 4.68
N THR A 505 9.27 7.98 4.82
CA THR A 505 8.08 8.09 5.69
C THR A 505 8.14 7.03 6.79
N LYS A 506 7.71 7.39 8.00
CA LYS A 506 7.91 6.60 9.23
C LYS A 506 7.21 5.25 9.18
N GLU A 507 6.02 5.18 8.60
CA GLU A 507 5.18 3.98 8.53
C GLU A 507 5.15 3.38 7.12
N ASP A 508 6.16 3.68 6.30
CA ASP A 508 6.31 3.10 4.97
C ASP A 508 6.60 1.61 5.04
N HIS A 509 5.74 0.80 4.44
CA HIS A 509 5.94 -0.65 4.28
C HIS A 509 6.36 -1.03 2.86
N ILE A 510 6.30 -0.09 1.90
CA ILE A 510 6.68 -0.30 0.49
C ILE A 510 8.16 0.07 0.30
N ALA A 511 8.56 1.22 0.84
CA ALA A 511 9.93 1.70 0.88
C ALA A 511 10.33 2.01 2.33
N PRO A 512 10.60 0.97 3.16
CA PRO A 512 10.81 1.15 4.58
C PRO A 512 11.87 2.19 4.89
N ALA A 513 11.63 3.06 5.88
CA ALA A 513 12.52 4.15 6.25
C ALA A 513 13.95 3.66 6.52
N LYS A 514 14.11 2.48 7.10
CA LYS A 514 15.41 1.82 7.31
C LYS A 514 16.18 1.58 6.02
N SER A 515 15.49 1.15 4.96
CA SER A 515 16.08 0.91 3.63
C SER A 515 16.50 2.23 2.96
N VAL A 516 15.61 3.23 2.98
CA VAL A 516 15.88 4.58 2.43
C VAL A 516 17.03 5.26 3.18
N PHE A 517 17.09 5.10 4.51
CA PHE A 517 18.15 5.62 5.35
C PHE A 517 19.50 4.97 5.03
N LEU A 518 19.54 3.63 4.91
CA LEU A 518 20.76 2.91 4.52
C LEU A 518 21.24 3.35 3.13
N GLY A 519 20.36 3.39 2.14
CA GLY A 519 20.68 3.80 0.77
C GLY A 519 21.14 5.27 0.66
N SER A 520 20.77 6.12 1.61
CA SER A 520 21.27 7.51 1.67
C SER A 520 22.80 7.58 1.80
N SER A 521 23.43 6.55 2.38
CA SER A 521 24.89 6.49 2.53
C SER A 521 25.64 6.09 1.26
N SER A 522 24.94 5.61 0.23
CA SER A 522 25.53 5.18 -1.04
C SER A 522 25.92 6.35 -1.96
N PHE A 523 25.35 7.54 -1.74
CA PHE A 523 25.64 8.71 -2.56
C PHE A 523 26.97 9.38 -2.20
N GLY A 524 27.72 9.80 -3.21
CA GLY A 524 28.98 10.52 -3.01
C GLY A 524 28.86 11.99 -2.60
N GLY A 525 27.68 12.59 -2.82
CA GLY A 525 27.35 13.98 -2.52
C GLY A 525 26.74 14.18 -1.13
N LYS A 526 26.43 15.44 -0.80
CA LYS A 526 25.76 15.77 0.46
C LYS A 526 24.29 15.34 0.42
N VAL A 527 23.90 14.46 1.34
CA VAL A 527 22.51 14.02 1.51
C VAL A 527 21.85 14.73 2.69
N THR A 528 20.70 15.35 2.43
CA THR A 528 19.77 15.89 3.44
C THR A 528 18.68 14.86 3.64
N PHE A 529 18.77 14.07 4.71
CA PHE A 529 17.76 13.06 5.04
C PHE A 529 16.63 13.69 5.87
N VAL A 530 15.39 13.40 5.48
CA VAL A 530 14.18 13.85 6.17
C VAL A 530 13.23 12.68 6.34
N LEU A 531 12.69 12.51 7.54
CA LEU A 531 11.67 11.51 7.83
C LEU A 531 10.33 12.22 8.03
N SER A 532 9.31 11.91 7.23
CA SER A 532 7.95 12.41 7.43
C SER A 532 7.12 11.39 8.21
N GLY A 533 6.11 11.85 8.95
CA GLY A 533 5.11 10.98 9.56
C GLY A 533 4.24 10.25 8.53
N SER A 534 3.38 9.34 9.01
CA SER A 534 2.47 8.55 8.18
C SER A 534 3.18 7.56 7.24
N GLY A 535 2.42 6.94 6.32
CA GLY A 535 2.91 5.92 5.39
C GLY A 535 3.27 6.44 3.99
N HIS A 536 3.54 5.51 3.06
CA HIS A 536 4.16 5.75 1.74
C HIS A 536 3.65 6.96 0.96
N ILE A 537 2.33 7.16 0.94
CA ILE A 537 1.71 8.24 0.16
C ILE A 537 1.32 9.41 1.06
N ALA A 538 0.64 9.15 2.18
CA ALA A 538 0.16 10.21 3.06
C ALA A 538 1.29 11.00 3.75
N GLY A 539 2.49 10.41 3.90
CA GLY A 539 3.66 11.12 4.37
C GLY A 539 4.35 11.98 3.31
N VAL A 540 4.22 11.62 2.02
CA VAL A 540 4.74 12.40 0.88
C VAL A 540 3.75 13.50 0.50
N VAL A 541 2.48 13.13 0.27
CA VAL A 541 1.38 14.04 -0.07
C VAL A 541 0.80 14.64 1.21
N ASN A 542 1.56 15.57 1.80
CA ASN A 542 1.19 16.27 3.02
C ASN A 542 1.10 17.80 2.79
N PRO A 543 -0.03 18.32 2.29
CA PRO A 543 -0.20 19.75 2.04
C PRO A 543 -0.05 20.59 3.33
N PRO A 544 0.70 21.71 3.30
CA PRO A 544 1.00 22.51 4.49
C PRO A 544 -0.25 23.07 5.18
N ASP A 545 -1.26 23.47 4.41
CA ASP A 545 -2.48 24.11 4.93
C ASP A 545 -3.31 23.20 5.85
N LYS A 546 -3.08 21.88 5.80
CA LYS A 546 -3.81 20.92 6.64
C LYS A 546 -3.23 20.77 8.04
N GLY A 547 -2.00 21.26 8.28
CA GLY A 547 -1.33 21.15 9.58
C GLY A 547 -1.22 19.70 10.10
N LYS A 548 -1.24 18.71 9.21
CA LYS A 548 -1.20 17.29 9.58
C LYS A 548 0.22 16.78 9.69
N TYR A 549 0.38 15.79 10.57
CA TYR A 549 1.63 15.08 10.82
C TYR A 549 2.77 16.02 11.25
N GLN A 550 3.98 15.52 11.10
CA GLN A 550 5.23 16.12 11.51
C GLN A 550 6.35 15.53 10.63
N TYR A 551 7.51 16.15 10.67
CA TYR A 551 8.71 15.61 10.06
C TYR A 551 9.92 15.79 10.97
N TRP A 552 10.90 14.91 10.83
CA TRP A 552 12.15 14.92 11.56
C TRP A 552 13.30 15.26 10.62
N THR A 553 14.18 16.14 11.09
CA THR A 553 15.43 16.51 10.42
C THR A 553 16.58 16.40 11.41
N GLY A 554 17.80 16.15 10.92
CA GLY A 554 18.92 15.91 11.83
C GLY A 554 20.27 15.88 11.14
N GLY A 555 21.22 15.21 11.80
CA GLY A 555 22.55 14.96 11.25
C GLY A 555 22.53 14.06 10.00
N PRO A 556 23.71 13.73 9.44
CA PRO A 556 23.79 12.86 8.26
C PRO A 556 23.17 11.48 8.54
N ALA A 557 22.63 10.85 7.50
CA ALA A 557 22.09 9.49 7.56
C ALA A 557 23.24 8.47 7.75
N LYS A 558 23.62 8.24 9.01
CA LYS A 558 24.68 7.31 9.42
C LYS A 558 24.23 6.51 10.63
N GLY A 559 24.61 5.24 10.68
CA GLY A 559 24.26 4.32 11.76
C GLY A 559 22.87 3.71 11.57
N ASN A 560 22.13 3.53 12.67
CA ASN A 560 20.76 3.03 12.65
C ASN A 560 19.76 4.19 12.57
N VAL A 561 18.66 4.00 11.83
CA VAL A 561 17.56 4.96 11.69
C VAL A 561 16.91 5.30 13.03
N ASP A 562 16.78 4.34 13.95
CA ASP A 562 16.16 4.54 15.27
C ASP A 562 17.03 5.44 16.15
N ASP A 563 18.35 5.21 16.15
CA ASP A 563 19.32 6.06 16.86
C ASP A 563 19.36 7.49 16.29
N TRP A 564 19.24 7.60 14.96
CA TRP A 564 19.15 8.89 14.28
C TRP A 564 17.86 9.62 14.68
N LEU A 565 16.72 8.91 14.67
CA LEU A 565 15.42 9.46 15.02
C LEU A 565 15.39 9.98 16.46
N GLY A 566 16.00 9.25 17.41
CA GLY A 566 16.11 9.68 18.80
C GLY A 566 16.90 10.98 19.01
N LYS A 567 17.71 11.39 18.02
CA LYS A 567 18.50 12.64 18.02
C LYS A 567 17.94 13.70 17.07
N ALA A 568 16.98 13.33 16.22
CA ALA A 568 16.45 14.21 15.20
C ALA A 568 15.50 15.26 15.82
N LYS A 569 15.47 16.44 15.20
CA LYS A 569 14.54 17.49 15.57
C LYS A 569 13.21 17.25 14.89
N GLU A 570 12.19 17.00 15.69
CA GLU A 570 10.79 16.98 15.25
C GLU A 570 10.31 18.40 14.93
N THR A 571 9.61 18.56 13.81
CA THR A 571 8.96 19.80 13.40
C THR A 571 7.52 19.50 13.00
N PRO A 572 6.52 20.18 13.59
CA PRO A 572 5.12 19.93 13.28
C PRO A 572 4.77 20.38 11.85
N GLY A 573 3.78 19.73 11.26
CA GLY A 573 3.23 20.05 9.94
C GLY A 573 3.99 19.43 8.77
N SER A 574 3.86 20.06 7.60
CA SER A 574 4.39 19.54 6.35
C SER A 574 5.90 19.78 6.19
N TRP A 575 6.59 18.82 5.58
CA TRP A 575 7.97 18.96 5.12
C TRP A 575 8.09 19.75 3.81
N TRP A 576 6.99 20.03 3.08
CA TRP A 576 7.04 20.72 1.79
C TRP A 576 7.73 22.10 1.89
N PRO A 577 7.41 22.98 2.86
CA PRO A 577 8.11 24.25 3.02
C PRO A 577 9.60 24.08 3.36
N HIS A 578 9.97 23.03 4.10
CA HIS A 578 11.36 22.71 4.39
C HIS A 578 12.12 22.32 3.11
N TRP A 579 11.51 21.50 2.25
CA TRP A 579 12.08 21.17 0.94
C TRP A 579 12.21 22.38 0.03
N HIS A 580 11.19 23.24 -0.06
CA HIS A 580 11.27 24.45 -0.88
C HIS A 580 12.40 25.37 -0.42
N GLY A 581 12.54 25.58 0.89
CA GLY A 581 13.65 26.35 1.46
C GLY A 581 15.02 25.69 1.24
N TRP A 582 15.08 24.35 1.12
CA TRP A 582 16.30 23.65 0.72
C TRP A 582 16.66 23.93 -0.75
N VAL A 583 15.69 23.90 -1.67
CA VAL A 583 15.91 24.21 -3.09
C VAL A 583 16.39 25.65 -3.27
N GLU A 584 15.74 26.63 -2.62
CA GLU A 584 16.12 28.05 -2.74
C GLU A 584 17.52 28.34 -2.16
N LYS A 585 17.98 27.57 -1.17
CA LYS A 585 19.35 27.68 -0.67
C LYS A 585 20.41 27.23 -1.69
N LEU A 586 20.04 26.35 -2.63
CA LEU A 586 20.93 25.90 -3.70
C LEU A 586 20.99 26.94 -4.84
N ASP A 587 19.84 27.45 -5.26
CA ASP A 587 19.73 28.56 -6.21
C ASP A 587 18.35 29.23 -6.09
N LYS A 588 18.35 30.52 -5.74
CA LYS A 588 17.14 31.36 -5.60
C LYS A 588 16.95 32.34 -6.75
N LYS A 589 17.79 32.29 -7.80
CA LYS A 589 17.66 33.21 -8.93
C LYS A 589 16.30 33.01 -9.59
N ARG A 590 15.61 34.11 -9.87
CA ARG A 590 14.28 34.13 -10.51
C ARG A 590 14.34 34.76 -11.90
N VAL A 591 13.38 34.37 -12.74
CA VAL A 591 13.13 34.89 -14.10
C VAL A 591 11.63 35.15 -14.27
N PRO A 592 11.20 35.93 -15.28
CA PRO A 592 9.78 36.07 -15.59
C PRO A 592 9.10 34.71 -15.81
N ALA A 593 7.81 34.64 -15.48
CA ALA A 593 6.99 33.45 -15.69
C ALA A 593 7.09 32.90 -17.12
N ARG A 594 7.18 31.58 -17.24
CA ARG A 594 7.28 30.88 -18.53
C ARG A 594 5.91 30.43 -19.00
N LYS A 595 5.67 30.54 -20.31
CA LYS A 595 4.53 29.89 -20.96
C LYS A 595 4.88 28.42 -21.25
N PRO A 596 3.95 27.47 -21.06
CA PRO A 596 4.19 26.07 -21.45
C PRO A 596 4.63 25.94 -22.91
N GLY A 597 5.64 25.12 -23.15
CA GLY A 597 6.23 24.86 -24.47
C GLY A 597 7.29 25.86 -24.90
N GLY A 598 7.20 27.13 -24.46
CA GLY A 598 8.11 28.17 -24.92
C GLY A 598 8.09 28.28 -26.45
N PRO A 599 9.20 27.96 -27.16
CA PRO A 599 9.21 27.87 -28.62
C PRO A 599 8.57 26.59 -29.19
N LEU A 600 8.32 25.57 -28.38
CA LEU A 600 7.72 24.30 -28.79
C LEU A 600 6.19 24.42 -28.87
N ASN A 601 5.60 23.73 -29.85
CA ASN A 601 4.15 23.60 -29.95
C ASN A 601 3.64 22.59 -28.92
N SER A 602 2.56 22.93 -28.23
CA SER A 602 1.84 21.96 -27.39
C SER A 602 1.15 20.89 -28.23
N LEU A 603 1.20 19.64 -27.76
CA LEU A 603 0.51 18.51 -28.37
C LEU A 603 -0.95 18.42 -27.91
N GLU A 604 -1.19 18.57 -26.60
CA GLU A 604 -2.51 18.55 -25.97
C GLU A 604 -2.47 19.20 -24.58
N GLU A 605 -3.63 19.44 -23.98
CA GLU A 605 -3.74 19.94 -22.60
C GLU A 605 -3.36 18.84 -21.59
N ALA A 606 -2.80 19.24 -20.45
CA ALA A 606 -2.63 18.35 -19.30
C ALA A 606 -3.99 17.76 -18.87
N PRO A 607 -4.03 16.52 -18.36
CA PRO A 607 -2.90 15.70 -17.95
C PRO A 607 -2.36 14.76 -19.05
N GLY A 608 -2.76 14.97 -20.31
CA GLY A 608 -2.33 14.18 -21.47
C GLY A 608 -3.12 12.88 -21.68
N SER A 609 -2.87 12.23 -22.81
CA SER A 609 -3.55 10.99 -23.21
C SER A 609 -2.94 9.73 -22.58
N TYR A 610 -1.63 9.71 -22.27
CA TYR A 610 -0.98 8.53 -21.70
C TYR A 610 -1.54 8.16 -20.32
N VAL A 611 -1.80 9.16 -19.47
CA VAL A 611 -2.37 8.95 -18.15
C VAL A 611 -3.84 8.49 -18.19
N ARG A 612 -4.55 8.77 -19.28
CA ARG A 612 -5.96 8.36 -19.46
C ARG A 612 -6.11 6.93 -19.94
N ALA A 613 -5.03 6.31 -20.43
CA ALA A 613 -5.04 4.90 -20.84
C ALA A 613 -5.36 3.99 -19.65
N ARG A 614 -6.19 2.96 -19.86
CA ARG A 614 -6.51 1.94 -18.85
C ARG A 614 -5.65 0.70 -19.07
N ALA A 615 -5.25 0.04 -17.99
CA ALA A 615 -4.57 -1.25 -18.02
C ALA A 615 -5.54 -2.39 -18.32
#